data_AF-A0A9E5SI51-F1
#
_entry.id   AF-A0A9E5SI51-F1
#
_cell.length_a   1.000
_cell.length_b   1.000
_cell.length_c   1.000
_cell.angle_alpha   90.00
_cell.angle_beta   90.00
_cell.angle_gamma   90.00
#
_symmetry.space_group_name_H-M   'P 1'
#
loop_
_entity.id
_entity.type
_entity.pdbx_description
1 polymer ?
#
loop_
_entity_poly.entity_id
_entity_poly.type
_entity_poly.pdbx_seq_one_letter_code
_entity_poly.pdbx_strand_id
1 'polypeptide(L)'
;MNRSDARKIVFSAIIMLLLSLFVLITSALLANHTRQEKIQYNYRLDMGHLIDADNYEYFEIRESGYGDSVRDLFVAYDTNRKVIGYILTVTVTTDEGILASRMAISETGDRLIAIEVLDSEIISLPSQDIIEELISQLQGARIPVALQREYEDEELIYSEYPSVEGLNDGVFYAENIDFDSSGYKDYVELIVKNGRIISVVWDAAAKDGGKNRAQSSVDGEYKMPEGQQIWAVQSYAMSNMLVKVQDLDKLAIKSDGYTEIVDGVEMKVNVFYRLAKECVDNSKNNITKESTVEETSTDESFSDSGENAPVPEISEVSVADESEVSEAAESENDLDSEQSMHESQSQTESTSSETTTVEMDMGGVEDGVVVPGEMGDNLIESVDGLPLSEIRTQILGVDTAMAFSDTLVSAVNTAYKYMRDYVL
;
A
#
# COMPACT_ATOMS: atom_id res chain seq x y z
N MET A 1 43.65 -22.48 -76.40
CA MET A 1 42.62 -22.99 -75.46
C MET A 1 41.29 -22.99 -76.19
N ASN A 2 40.57 -24.11 -76.22
CA ASN A 2 39.30 -24.20 -76.95
C ASN A 2 38.15 -23.60 -76.12
N ARG A 3 37.04 -23.17 -76.75
CA ARG A 3 35.90 -22.55 -76.03
C ARG A 3 35.29 -23.49 -74.98
N SER A 4 35.41 -24.81 -75.18
CA SER A 4 35.00 -25.83 -74.20
C SER A 4 35.84 -25.80 -72.93
N ASP A 5 37.17 -25.70 -73.06
CA ASP A 5 38.11 -25.73 -71.94
C ASP A 5 37.96 -24.49 -71.07
N ALA A 6 37.81 -23.32 -71.70
CA ALA A 6 37.53 -22.06 -71.01
C ALA A 6 36.24 -22.13 -70.18
N ARG A 7 35.16 -22.72 -70.73
CA ARG A 7 33.90 -22.93 -70.00
C ARG A 7 34.06 -23.87 -68.81
N LYS A 8 34.82 -24.97 -68.95
CA LYS A 8 35.12 -25.90 -67.85
C LYS A 8 35.90 -25.23 -66.72
N ILE A 9 36.91 -24.41 -67.06
CA ILE A 9 37.70 -23.66 -66.07
C ILE A 9 36.82 -22.66 -65.32
N VAL A 10 36.01 -21.87 -66.04
CA VAL A 10 35.07 -20.91 -65.43
C VAL A 10 34.04 -21.62 -64.54
N PHE A 11 33.46 -22.73 -64.99
CA PHE A 11 32.52 -23.52 -64.20
C PHE A 11 33.16 -24.11 -62.93
N SER A 12 34.39 -24.63 -63.03
CA SER A 12 35.17 -25.11 -61.88
C SER A 12 35.52 -23.99 -60.90
N ALA A 13 35.81 -22.78 -61.39
CA ALA A 13 36.08 -21.61 -60.56
C ALA A 13 34.82 -21.14 -59.82
N ILE A 14 33.66 -21.16 -60.47
CA ILE A 14 32.35 -20.88 -59.85
C ILE A 14 32.05 -21.92 -58.74
N ILE A 15 32.27 -23.21 -59.00
CA ILE A 15 32.07 -24.26 -57.98
C ILE A 15 33.01 -24.05 -56.78
N MET A 16 34.30 -23.76 -57.01
CA MET A 16 35.25 -23.47 -55.92
C MET A 16 34.85 -22.25 -55.10
N LEU A 17 34.32 -21.20 -55.74
CA LEU A 17 33.82 -19.99 -55.07
C LEU A 17 32.56 -20.26 -54.26
N LEU A 18 31.63 -21.06 -54.79
CA LEU A 18 30.42 -21.47 -54.05
C LEU A 18 30.76 -22.38 -52.85
N LEU A 19 31.74 -23.28 -53.00
CA LEU A 19 32.23 -24.12 -51.90
C LEU A 19 32.94 -23.29 -50.82
N SER A 20 33.79 -22.33 -51.18
CA SER A 20 34.44 -21.46 -50.19
C SER A 20 33.42 -20.56 -49.48
N LEU A 21 32.45 -20.01 -50.20
CA LEU A 21 31.35 -19.24 -49.61
C LEU A 21 30.50 -20.10 -48.66
N PHE A 22 30.17 -21.34 -49.03
CA PHE A 22 29.45 -22.27 -48.16
C PHE A 22 30.23 -22.59 -46.88
N VAL A 23 31.54 -22.86 -46.98
CA VAL A 23 32.40 -23.09 -45.81
C VAL A 23 32.49 -21.85 -44.92
N LEU A 24 32.59 -20.65 -45.50
CA LEU A 24 32.59 -19.39 -44.72
C LEU A 24 31.27 -19.15 -44.00
N ILE A 25 30.13 -19.31 -44.68
CA ILE A 25 28.79 -19.13 -44.09
C ILE A 25 28.55 -20.15 -42.99
N THR A 26 28.81 -21.44 -43.24
CA THR A 26 28.62 -22.50 -42.22
C THR A 26 29.53 -22.31 -41.01
N SER A 27 30.80 -21.91 -41.22
CA SER A 27 31.72 -21.58 -40.12
C SER A 27 31.24 -20.39 -39.31
N ALA A 28 30.73 -19.34 -39.96
CA ALA A 28 30.20 -18.15 -39.29
C ALA A 28 28.91 -18.46 -38.50
N LEU A 29 28.01 -19.28 -39.05
CA LEU A 29 26.81 -19.75 -38.35
C LEU A 29 27.16 -20.58 -37.10
N LEU A 30 28.12 -21.51 -37.22
CA LEU A 30 28.56 -22.35 -36.11
C LEU A 30 29.28 -21.54 -35.02
N ALA A 31 30.12 -20.57 -35.42
CA ALA A 31 30.76 -19.64 -34.50
C ALA A 31 29.76 -18.71 -33.79
N ASN A 32 28.69 -18.29 -34.48
CA ASN A 32 27.62 -17.52 -33.84
C ASN A 32 26.81 -18.39 -32.87
N HIS A 33 26.42 -19.60 -33.27
CA HIS A 33 25.67 -20.55 -32.41
C HIS A 33 26.41 -20.81 -31.10
N THR A 34 27.68 -21.22 -31.18
CA THR A 34 28.53 -21.49 -30.00
C THR A 34 28.78 -20.25 -29.15
N ARG A 35 28.82 -19.05 -29.74
CA ARG A 35 28.85 -17.79 -28.99
C ARG A 35 27.54 -17.54 -28.25
N GLN A 36 26.39 -17.75 -28.90
CA GLN A 36 25.08 -17.58 -28.26
C GLN A 36 24.86 -18.59 -27.14
N GLU A 37 25.18 -19.87 -27.34
CA GLU A 37 25.12 -20.90 -26.29
C GLU A 37 25.93 -20.50 -25.05
N LYS A 38 27.13 -19.93 -25.25
CA LYS A 38 27.98 -19.44 -24.15
C LYS A 38 27.38 -18.22 -23.45
N ILE A 39 26.77 -17.29 -24.19
CA ILE A 39 26.08 -16.13 -23.61
C ILE A 39 24.89 -16.59 -22.77
N GLN A 40 24.05 -17.48 -23.32
CA GLN A 40 22.88 -18.03 -22.62
C GLN A 40 23.26 -18.89 -21.41
N TYR A 41 24.39 -19.61 -21.48
CA TYR A 41 24.95 -20.32 -20.33
C TYR A 41 25.35 -19.35 -19.20
N ASN A 42 26.00 -18.22 -19.52
CA ASN A 42 26.33 -17.21 -18.53
C ASN A 42 25.06 -16.57 -17.93
N TYR A 43 24.04 -16.26 -18.74
CA TYR A 43 22.77 -15.72 -18.23
C TYR A 43 22.04 -16.68 -17.29
N ARG A 44 22.01 -18.00 -17.59
CA ARG A 44 21.47 -19.00 -16.65
C ARG A 44 22.25 -19.11 -15.34
N LEU A 45 23.56 -18.91 -15.37
CA LEU A 45 24.38 -18.90 -14.15
C LEU A 45 24.16 -17.64 -13.28
N ASP A 46 23.88 -16.50 -13.92
CA ASP A 46 23.75 -15.19 -13.25
C ASP A 46 22.31 -14.85 -12.84
N MET A 47 21.29 -15.41 -13.53
CA MET A 47 19.89 -15.02 -13.33
C MET A 47 18.91 -16.20 -13.28
N GLY A 48 19.37 -17.45 -13.48
CA GLY A 48 18.48 -18.62 -13.57
C GLY A 48 17.78 -19.00 -12.27
N HIS A 49 18.25 -18.50 -11.12
CA HIS A 49 17.57 -18.62 -9.83
C HIS A 49 16.43 -17.61 -9.65
N LEU A 50 16.40 -16.53 -10.43
CA LEU A 50 15.32 -15.54 -10.42
C LEU A 50 14.15 -15.97 -11.34
N ILE A 51 14.46 -16.44 -12.56
CA ILE A 51 13.52 -17.10 -13.47
C ILE A 51 14.26 -18.24 -14.18
N ASP A 52 13.76 -19.47 -14.11
CA ASP A 52 14.28 -20.59 -14.92
C ASP A 52 13.80 -20.46 -16.37
N ALA A 53 14.69 -20.03 -17.26
CA ALA A 53 14.39 -19.80 -18.68
C ALA A 53 15.40 -20.46 -19.63
N ASP A 54 14.89 -20.92 -20.78
CA ASP A 54 15.70 -21.48 -21.87
C ASP A 54 16.54 -20.42 -22.58
N ASN A 55 16.01 -19.20 -22.67
CA ASN A 55 16.66 -18.09 -23.38
C ASN A 55 16.37 -16.73 -22.72
N TYR A 56 17.39 -15.87 -22.63
CA TYR A 56 17.30 -14.49 -22.18
C TYR A 56 17.78 -13.56 -23.31
N GLU A 57 17.01 -12.55 -23.65
CA GLU A 57 17.41 -11.52 -24.62
C GLU A 57 17.50 -10.16 -23.93
N TYR A 58 18.63 -9.48 -24.10
CA TYR A 58 18.80 -8.11 -23.61
C TYR A 58 17.86 -7.17 -24.37
N PHE A 59 17.11 -6.36 -23.62
CA PHE A 59 16.23 -5.34 -24.15
C PHE A 59 16.95 -3.98 -24.10
N GLU A 60 16.90 -3.23 -25.20
CA GLU A 60 17.53 -1.91 -25.25
C GLU A 60 16.73 -0.90 -24.42
N ILE A 61 17.32 -0.46 -23.30
CA ILE A 61 16.77 0.56 -22.41
C ILE A 61 16.62 1.87 -23.18
N ARG A 62 15.40 2.39 -23.22
CA ARG A 62 15.09 3.71 -23.80
C ARG A 62 15.48 4.79 -22.80
N GLU A 63 16.00 5.93 -23.30
CA GLU A 63 16.16 7.15 -22.49
C GLU A 63 14.83 7.48 -21.81
N SER A 64 14.83 7.49 -20.48
CA SER A 64 13.61 7.47 -19.67
C SER A 64 13.49 8.72 -18.80
N GLY A 65 12.26 9.03 -18.37
CA GLY A 65 12.01 10.02 -17.32
C GLY A 65 12.55 9.62 -15.94
N TYR A 66 13.02 8.37 -15.79
CA TYR A 66 13.54 7.80 -14.55
C TYR A 66 15.09 7.85 -14.45
N GLY A 67 15.77 8.51 -15.40
CA GLY A 67 17.23 8.65 -15.42
C GLY A 67 17.96 7.32 -15.56
N ASP A 68 19.14 7.22 -14.93
CA ASP A 68 20.01 6.03 -14.93
C ASP A 68 19.56 4.93 -13.94
N SER A 69 18.33 5.04 -13.39
CA SER A 69 17.84 4.15 -12.32
C SER A 69 17.59 2.71 -12.78
N VAL A 70 17.46 2.45 -14.09
CA VAL A 70 17.40 1.10 -14.66
C VAL A 70 18.65 0.86 -15.48
N ARG A 71 19.45 -0.13 -15.08
CA ARG A 71 20.78 -0.44 -15.66
C ARG A 71 20.74 -1.51 -16.73
N ASP A 72 19.98 -2.57 -16.50
CA ASP A 72 19.81 -3.69 -17.44
C ASP A 72 18.35 -4.14 -17.46
N LEU A 73 17.88 -4.62 -18.61
CA LEU A 73 16.61 -5.33 -18.76
C LEU A 73 16.80 -6.53 -19.70
N PHE A 74 16.29 -7.68 -19.30
CA PHE A 74 16.26 -8.91 -20.09
C PHE A 74 14.83 -9.44 -20.19
N VAL A 75 14.48 -10.01 -21.35
CA VAL A 75 13.24 -10.76 -21.55
C VAL A 75 13.56 -12.26 -21.45
N ALA A 76 12.85 -12.97 -20.59
CA ALA A 76 13.00 -14.41 -20.37
C ALA A 76 11.98 -15.19 -21.22
N TYR A 77 12.45 -16.24 -21.91
CA TYR A 77 11.65 -17.08 -22.82
C TYR A 77 11.75 -18.57 -22.51
N ASP A 78 10.65 -19.29 -22.74
CA ASP A 78 10.63 -20.75 -22.81
C ASP A 78 11.20 -21.30 -24.13
N THR A 79 11.30 -22.63 -24.22
CA THR A 79 11.73 -23.38 -25.41
C THR A 79 10.92 -23.01 -26.67
N ASN A 80 9.66 -22.59 -26.51
CA ASN A 80 8.73 -22.25 -27.59
C ASN A 80 8.79 -20.76 -27.98
N ARG A 81 9.69 -19.96 -27.39
CA ARG A 81 9.78 -18.50 -27.54
C ARG A 81 8.56 -17.74 -26.99
N LYS A 82 7.81 -18.32 -26.05
CA LYS A 82 6.83 -17.59 -25.22
C LYS A 82 7.58 -16.80 -24.15
N VAL A 83 7.24 -15.54 -23.95
CA VAL A 83 7.70 -14.76 -22.79
C VAL A 83 7.17 -15.40 -21.51
N ILE A 84 8.04 -15.58 -20.52
CA ILE A 84 7.70 -16.08 -19.18
C ILE A 84 8.05 -15.09 -18.07
N GLY A 85 8.66 -13.95 -18.41
CA GLY A 85 8.93 -12.85 -17.50
C GLY A 85 10.03 -11.92 -17.99
N TYR A 86 10.41 -11.01 -17.12
CA TYR A 86 11.39 -9.96 -17.36
C TYR A 86 12.35 -9.88 -16.18
N ILE A 87 13.62 -9.58 -16.42
CA ILE A 87 14.62 -9.40 -15.36
C ILE A 87 15.24 -8.01 -15.49
N LEU A 88 15.17 -7.19 -14.43
CA LEU A 88 15.66 -5.82 -14.42
C LEU A 88 16.70 -5.63 -13.32
N THR A 89 17.78 -4.91 -13.64
CA THR A 89 18.69 -4.34 -12.63
C THR A 89 18.28 -2.90 -12.38
N VAL A 90 17.83 -2.58 -11.16
CA VAL A 90 17.46 -1.23 -10.71
C VAL A 90 18.50 -0.72 -9.70
N THR A 91 18.82 0.57 -9.78
CA THR A 91 19.61 1.27 -8.77
C THR A 91 18.86 2.45 -8.20
N VAL A 92 18.83 2.54 -6.87
CA VAL A 92 18.27 3.67 -6.11
C VAL A 92 19.42 4.38 -5.41
N THR A 93 19.52 5.69 -5.62
CA THR A 93 20.51 6.55 -4.96
C THR A 93 19.89 7.18 -3.72
N THR A 94 20.58 7.07 -2.59
CA THR A 94 20.21 7.62 -1.29
C THR A 94 21.36 8.45 -0.73
N ASP A 95 21.12 9.20 0.35
CA ASP A 95 22.19 9.90 1.10
C ASP A 95 23.23 8.92 1.68
N GLU A 96 22.85 7.66 1.94
CA GLU A 96 23.74 6.61 2.42
C GLU A 96 24.50 5.88 1.30
N GLY A 97 24.22 6.20 0.03
CA GLY A 97 24.86 5.59 -1.14
C GLY A 97 23.88 4.91 -2.10
N ILE A 98 24.38 3.97 -2.91
CA ILE A 98 23.62 3.38 -4.02
C ILE A 98 23.25 1.93 -3.71
N LEU A 99 21.95 1.66 -3.57
CA LEU A 99 21.41 0.30 -3.56
C LEU A 99 21.28 -0.20 -5.00
N ALA A 100 21.83 -1.37 -5.29
CA ALA A 100 21.60 -2.09 -6.54
C ALA A 100 20.78 -3.35 -6.26
N SER A 101 19.72 -3.58 -7.02
CA SER A 101 18.84 -4.74 -6.87
C SER A 101 18.45 -5.30 -8.22
N ARG A 102 18.45 -6.63 -8.35
CA ARG A 102 17.98 -7.33 -9.55
C ARG A 102 16.68 -8.04 -9.26
N MET A 103 15.73 -7.93 -10.17
CA MET A 103 14.34 -8.31 -9.96
C MET A 103 13.82 -9.10 -11.14
N ALA A 104 13.11 -10.19 -10.85
CA ALA A 104 12.33 -10.94 -11.82
C ALA A 104 10.85 -10.57 -11.70
N ILE A 105 10.22 -10.22 -12.83
CA ILE A 105 8.82 -9.80 -12.92
C ILE A 105 8.08 -10.74 -13.88
N SER A 106 6.80 -11.03 -13.61
CA SER A 106 5.92 -11.89 -14.42
C SER A 106 5.77 -11.41 -15.87
N GLU A 107 5.31 -12.28 -16.77
CA GLU A 107 5.07 -11.91 -18.18
C GLU A 107 3.98 -10.83 -18.35
N THR A 108 3.18 -10.61 -17.30
CA THR A 108 2.11 -9.60 -17.19
C THR A 108 2.54 -8.29 -16.56
N GLY A 109 3.73 -8.21 -15.94
CA GLY A 109 4.18 -7.03 -15.21
C GLY A 109 3.54 -6.80 -13.83
N ASP A 110 2.56 -7.61 -13.40
CA ASP A 110 1.81 -7.39 -12.17
C ASP A 110 2.38 -8.07 -10.92
N ARG A 111 3.43 -8.90 -11.05
CA ARG A 111 4.03 -9.64 -9.93
C ARG A 111 5.56 -9.66 -9.95
N LEU A 112 6.15 -9.53 -8.77
CA LEU A 112 7.57 -9.79 -8.50
C LEU A 112 7.73 -11.31 -8.24
N ILE A 113 8.44 -12.01 -9.12
CA ILE A 113 8.74 -13.45 -8.98
C ILE A 113 9.85 -13.66 -7.95
N ALA A 114 10.91 -12.87 -8.03
CA ALA A 114 12.08 -12.92 -7.16
C ALA A 114 12.80 -11.57 -7.17
N ILE A 115 13.58 -11.31 -6.12
CA ILE A 115 14.43 -10.13 -5.98
C ILE A 115 15.72 -10.55 -5.27
N GLU A 116 16.84 -10.00 -5.72
CA GLU A 116 18.14 -10.10 -5.06
C GLU A 116 18.75 -8.70 -4.90
N VAL A 117 19.48 -8.51 -3.81
CA VAL A 117 20.29 -7.31 -3.58
C VAL A 117 21.70 -7.61 -4.10
N LEU A 118 22.20 -6.75 -4.99
CA LEU A 118 23.52 -6.88 -5.59
C LEU A 118 24.58 -6.18 -4.72
N ASP A 119 25.85 -6.32 -5.12
CA ASP A 119 26.96 -5.54 -4.55
C ASP A 119 26.62 -4.04 -4.65
N SER A 120 26.41 -3.42 -3.50
CA SER A 120 25.76 -2.11 -3.35
C SER A 120 26.69 -1.15 -2.62
N GLU A 121 26.86 0.05 -3.17
CA GLU A 121 27.72 1.10 -2.61
C GLU A 121 26.98 1.90 -1.52
N ILE A 122 26.33 1.21 -0.57
CA ILE A 122 25.60 1.80 0.56
C ILE A 122 26.37 1.59 1.86
N ILE A 123 26.42 2.62 2.72
CA ILE A 123 27.33 2.68 3.88
C ILE A 123 27.05 1.58 4.91
N SER A 124 25.78 1.17 5.09
CA SER A 124 25.39 0.19 6.11
C SER A 124 24.28 -0.74 5.61
N LEU A 125 24.64 -1.78 4.85
CA LEU A 125 23.69 -2.88 4.58
C LEU A 125 23.26 -3.57 5.90
N PRO A 126 21.98 -3.96 6.04
CA PRO A 126 21.53 -4.81 7.14
C PRO A 126 22.21 -6.18 7.13
N SER A 127 22.06 -6.95 8.22
CA SER A 127 22.48 -8.36 8.23
C SER A 127 21.68 -9.19 7.22
N GLN A 128 22.31 -10.22 6.66
CA GLN A 128 21.70 -11.12 5.66
C GLN A 128 20.30 -11.59 6.05
N ASP A 129 20.10 -12.01 7.31
CA ASP A 129 18.81 -12.48 7.84
C ASP A 129 17.67 -11.43 7.69
N ILE A 130 17.97 -10.13 7.85
CA ILE A 130 17.02 -9.02 7.69
C ILE A 130 16.70 -8.79 6.20
N ILE A 131 17.72 -8.91 5.34
CA ILE A 131 17.55 -8.79 3.89
C ILE A 131 16.68 -9.95 3.38
N GLU A 132 16.93 -11.17 3.86
CA GLU A 132 16.13 -12.37 3.52
C GLU A 132 14.69 -12.27 4.04
N GLU A 133 14.48 -11.75 5.25
CA GLU A 133 13.15 -11.46 5.79
C GLU A 133 12.36 -10.52 4.87
N LEU A 134 12.95 -9.38 4.47
CA LEU A 134 12.29 -8.42 3.59
C LEU A 134 12.07 -8.97 2.17
N ILE A 135 13.03 -9.71 1.60
CA ILE A 135 12.89 -10.40 0.32
C ILE A 135 11.75 -11.43 0.38
N SER A 136 11.56 -12.13 1.50
CA SER A 136 10.50 -13.12 1.65
C SER A 136 9.10 -12.51 1.61
N GLN A 137 8.92 -11.28 2.13
CA GLN A 137 7.67 -10.52 2.03
C GLN A 137 7.38 -10.04 0.60
N LEU A 138 8.43 -9.77 -0.17
CA LEU A 138 8.36 -9.32 -1.56
C LEU A 138 8.16 -10.47 -2.58
N GLN A 139 8.57 -11.70 -2.24
CA GLN A 139 8.53 -12.81 -3.19
C GLN A 139 7.09 -13.24 -3.54
N GLY A 140 6.72 -13.14 -4.82
CA GLY A 140 5.38 -13.43 -5.32
C GLY A 140 4.38 -12.28 -5.14
N ALA A 141 4.77 -11.18 -4.49
CA ALA A 141 3.95 -10.00 -4.26
C ALA A 141 3.45 -9.39 -5.58
N ARG A 142 2.26 -8.79 -5.56
CA ARG A 142 1.82 -7.94 -6.66
C ARG A 142 2.46 -6.56 -6.54
N ILE A 143 2.96 -6.03 -7.65
CA ILE A 143 3.65 -4.74 -7.71
C ILE A 143 2.75 -3.66 -8.33
N PRO A 144 2.87 -2.39 -7.93
CA PRO A 144 3.80 -1.83 -6.93
C PRO A 144 3.40 -2.14 -5.49
N VAL A 145 4.34 -1.92 -4.57
CA VAL A 145 4.26 -2.28 -3.15
C VAL A 145 4.44 -1.05 -2.25
N ALA A 146 3.92 -1.11 -1.03
CA ALA A 146 4.17 -0.09 -0.01
C ALA A 146 4.48 -0.75 1.34
N LEU A 147 5.12 0.00 2.24
CA LEU A 147 5.28 -0.42 3.63
C LEU A 147 3.97 -0.20 4.39
N GLN A 148 3.53 -1.23 5.11
CA GLN A 148 2.54 -1.16 6.17
C GLN A 148 3.24 -0.54 7.38
N ARG A 149 3.20 0.79 7.48
CA ARG A 149 3.65 1.47 8.69
C ARG A 149 2.58 1.30 9.76
N GLU A 150 2.84 0.41 10.71
CA GLU A 150 2.14 0.44 12.00
C GLU A 150 2.52 1.76 12.67
N TYR A 151 1.51 2.58 12.97
CA TYR A 151 1.76 3.82 13.69
C TYR A 151 2.03 3.48 15.15
N GLU A 152 3.31 3.32 15.50
CA GLU A 152 3.72 3.56 16.87
C GLU A 152 3.21 4.95 17.27
N ASP A 153 2.70 5.09 18.50
CA ASP A 153 2.05 6.32 18.99
C ASP A 153 3.01 7.53 19.14
N GLU A 154 4.22 7.42 18.62
CA GLU A 154 5.28 8.42 18.62
C GLU A 154 4.93 9.61 17.71
N GLU A 155 4.55 10.72 18.35
CA GLU A 155 4.56 12.09 17.86
C GLU A 155 4.65 12.31 16.33
N LEU A 156 3.58 11.92 15.60
CA LEU A 156 3.16 12.64 14.39
C LEU A 156 3.34 14.14 14.65
N ILE A 157 4.04 14.86 13.79
CA ILE A 157 4.49 16.23 14.05
C ILE A 157 3.28 17.17 14.16
N TYR A 158 2.70 17.27 15.37
CA TYR A 158 1.42 17.93 15.64
C TYR A 158 1.47 19.45 15.38
N SER A 159 2.62 20.03 15.05
CA SER A 159 2.76 21.44 14.70
C SER A 159 2.44 21.78 13.24
N GLU A 160 2.32 20.81 12.33
CA GLU A 160 2.18 21.08 10.89
C GLU A 160 0.74 21.45 10.48
N TYR A 161 -0.28 20.92 11.17
CA TYR A 161 -1.69 21.20 10.87
C TYR A 161 -2.39 21.94 12.03
N PRO A 162 -3.25 22.94 11.73
CA PRO A 162 -4.02 23.63 12.76
C PRO A 162 -5.02 22.67 13.40
N SER A 163 -5.10 22.67 14.74
CA SER A 163 -6.16 21.98 15.46
C SER A 163 -7.53 22.55 15.11
N VAL A 164 -8.49 21.70 14.81
CA VAL A 164 -9.88 22.09 14.54
C VAL A 164 -10.62 22.13 15.86
N GLU A 165 -11.09 23.32 16.26
CA GLU A 165 -11.78 23.51 17.53
C GLU A 165 -13.03 22.61 17.63
N GLY A 166 -13.12 21.84 18.72
CA GLY A 166 -14.27 20.99 19.04
C GLY A 166 -14.27 19.59 18.43
N LEU A 167 -13.22 19.14 17.72
CA LEU A 167 -13.09 17.73 17.39
C LEU A 167 -12.62 16.93 18.62
N ASN A 168 -13.31 15.84 18.94
CA ASN A 168 -12.85 14.85 19.93
C ASN A 168 -12.04 13.76 19.22
N ASP A 169 -11.03 13.24 19.91
CA ASP A 169 -10.15 12.19 19.43
C ASP A 169 -10.88 10.83 19.32
N GLY A 170 -10.48 10.01 18.36
CA GLY A 170 -11.04 8.68 18.13
C GLY A 170 -11.21 8.32 16.65
N VAL A 171 -11.87 7.19 16.40
CA VAL A 171 -12.24 6.73 15.06
C VAL A 171 -13.73 6.97 14.84
N PHE A 172 -14.04 7.66 13.74
CA PHE A 172 -15.39 8.07 13.35
C PHE A 172 -15.72 7.46 12.00
N TYR A 173 -16.96 6.97 11.84
CA TYR A 173 -17.39 6.26 10.64
C TYR A 173 -18.77 6.76 10.21
N ALA A 174 -18.98 6.86 8.91
CA ALA A 174 -20.27 7.14 8.30
C ALA A 174 -20.38 6.36 6.98
N GLU A 175 -21.58 5.89 6.63
CA GLU A 175 -21.83 5.17 5.38
C GLU A 175 -23.14 5.59 4.70
N ASN A 176 -23.28 5.27 3.41
CA ASN A 176 -24.56 5.36 2.72
C ASN A 176 -25.54 4.34 3.30
N ILE A 177 -26.81 4.72 3.42
CA ILE A 177 -27.91 3.79 3.77
C ILE A 177 -28.10 2.75 2.66
N ASP A 178 -28.09 3.22 1.40
CA ASP A 178 -28.36 2.41 0.22
C ASP A 178 -27.09 2.14 -0.62
N PHE A 179 -27.09 0.99 -1.30
CA PHE A 179 -26.13 0.70 -2.38
C PHE A 179 -26.45 1.55 -3.62
N ASP A 180 -25.40 2.01 -4.30
CA ASP A 180 -25.49 2.72 -5.57
C ASP A 180 -25.95 1.81 -6.74
N SER A 181 -26.11 2.40 -7.92
CA SER A 181 -26.46 1.67 -9.15
C SER A 181 -25.40 0.66 -9.62
N SER A 182 -24.19 0.74 -9.09
CA SER A 182 -23.05 -0.12 -9.40
C SER A 182 -22.90 -1.27 -8.41
N GLY A 183 -23.73 -1.33 -7.35
CA GLY A 183 -23.71 -2.35 -6.32
C GLY A 183 -22.78 -2.07 -5.14
N TYR A 184 -22.36 -0.81 -4.93
CA TYR A 184 -21.43 -0.40 -3.88
C TYR A 184 -22.06 0.58 -2.89
N LYS A 185 -21.71 0.48 -1.61
CA LYS A 185 -22.17 1.35 -0.52
C LYS A 185 -20.99 2.13 0.04
N ASP A 186 -20.89 3.41 -0.32
CA ASP A 186 -19.80 4.29 0.14
C ASP A 186 -19.75 4.41 1.66
N TYR A 187 -18.54 4.46 2.19
CA TYR A 187 -18.25 4.80 3.57
C TYR A 187 -17.06 5.75 3.66
N VAL A 188 -17.03 6.55 4.72
CA VAL A 188 -15.84 7.29 5.15
C VAL A 188 -15.50 6.85 6.57
N GLU A 189 -14.22 6.57 6.79
CA GLU A 189 -13.62 6.48 8.11
C GLU A 189 -12.67 7.66 8.32
N LEU A 190 -12.68 8.23 9.52
CA LEU A 190 -11.93 9.43 9.86
C LEU A 190 -11.33 9.25 11.26
N ILE A 191 -10.03 9.45 11.39
CA ILE A 191 -9.32 9.37 12.67
C ILE A 191 -8.95 10.78 13.12
N VAL A 192 -9.34 11.15 14.34
CA VAL A 192 -8.93 12.39 15.00
C VAL A 192 -7.96 12.08 16.13
N LYS A 193 -6.86 12.86 16.22
CA LYS A 193 -5.93 12.84 17.35
C LYS A 193 -5.45 14.26 17.67
N ASN A 194 -5.42 14.62 18.95
CA ASN A 194 -5.21 15.98 19.44
C ASN A 194 -6.05 17.04 18.72
N GLY A 195 -7.33 16.76 18.45
CA GLY A 195 -8.23 17.68 17.73
C GLY A 195 -7.85 17.97 16.27
N ARG A 196 -7.06 17.10 15.64
CA ARG A 196 -6.70 17.16 14.21
C ARG A 196 -7.19 15.91 13.52
N ILE A 197 -7.69 16.05 12.30
CA ILE A 197 -7.91 14.92 11.40
C ILE A 197 -6.52 14.40 11.02
N ILE A 198 -6.19 13.14 11.31
CA ILE A 198 -4.88 12.54 10.98
C ILE A 198 -4.97 11.46 9.91
N SER A 199 -6.15 10.90 9.69
CA SER A 199 -6.42 9.95 8.61
C SER A 199 -7.86 10.10 8.13
N VAL A 200 -8.06 9.92 6.83
CA VAL A 200 -9.36 9.80 6.18
C VAL A 200 -9.25 8.65 5.18
N VAL A 201 -10.25 7.78 5.16
CA VAL A 201 -10.40 6.71 4.17
C VAL A 201 -11.77 6.86 3.53
N TRP A 202 -11.83 7.07 2.21
CA TRP A 202 -13.06 6.96 1.43
C TRP A 202 -13.00 5.76 0.50
N ASP A 203 -13.95 4.85 0.69
CA ASP A 203 -14.09 3.62 -0.08
C ASP A 203 -15.58 3.19 -0.12
N ALA A 204 -15.90 2.05 -0.71
CA ALA A 204 -17.27 1.55 -0.74
C ALA A 204 -17.34 0.01 -0.70
N ALA A 205 -18.19 -0.54 0.17
CA ALA A 205 -18.39 -1.97 0.32
C ALA A 205 -19.29 -2.55 -0.79
N ALA A 206 -18.96 -3.71 -1.34
CA ALA A 206 -19.77 -4.38 -2.36
C ALA A 206 -20.98 -5.11 -1.74
N LYS A 207 -22.11 -5.09 -2.45
CA LYS A 207 -23.40 -5.65 -2.01
C LYS A 207 -23.39 -7.17 -1.80
N ASP A 208 -22.51 -7.88 -2.48
CA ASP A 208 -22.33 -9.33 -2.39
C ASP A 208 -21.28 -9.74 -1.35
N GLY A 209 -20.69 -8.79 -0.61
CA GLY A 209 -19.56 -9.04 0.29
C GLY A 209 -18.25 -9.30 -0.46
N GLY A 210 -18.18 -8.95 -1.76
CA GLY A 210 -16.97 -8.99 -2.56
C GLY A 210 -15.99 -7.86 -2.21
N LYS A 211 -15.03 -7.65 -3.12
CA LYS A 211 -14.01 -6.59 -3.02
C LYS A 211 -14.66 -5.21 -2.89
N ASN A 212 -14.05 -4.35 -2.08
CA ASN A 212 -14.41 -2.94 -2.00
C ASN A 212 -14.16 -2.21 -3.34
N ARG A 213 -14.77 -1.03 -3.53
CA ARG A 213 -14.70 -0.32 -4.81
C ARG A 213 -13.26 0.10 -5.15
N ALA A 214 -12.45 0.42 -4.15
CA ALA A 214 -11.02 0.65 -4.35
C ALA A 214 -10.32 -0.57 -4.99
N GLN A 215 -10.37 -1.74 -4.37
CA GLN A 215 -9.74 -2.97 -4.88
C GLN A 215 -10.35 -3.44 -6.21
N SER A 216 -11.68 -3.34 -6.36
CA SER A 216 -12.34 -3.66 -7.63
C SER A 216 -11.89 -2.72 -8.76
N SER A 217 -11.62 -1.44 -8.47
CA SER A 217 -11.12 -0.51 -9.48
C SER A 217 -9.65 -0.73 -9.83
N VAL A 218 -8.88 -1.22 -8.85
CA VAL A 218 -7.51 -1.70 -9.00
C VAL A 218 -7.42 -2.94 -9.91
N ASP A 219 -8.28 -3.94 -9.69
CA ASP A 219 -8.33 -5.16 -10.50
C ASP A 219 -9.03 -4.96 -11.86
N GLY A 220 -9.50 -3.74 -12.15
CA GLY A 220 -10.20 -3.41 -13.40
C GLY A 220 -11.63 -3.96 -13.51
N GLU A 221 -12.16 -4.51 -12.42
CA GLU A 221 -13.54 -4.98 -12.28
C GLU A 221 -14.52 -3.80 -12.19
N TYR A 222 -14.14 -2.73 -11.47
CA TYR A 222 -14.84 -1.45 -11.45
C TYR A 222 -14.15 -0.44 -12.38
N LYS A 223 -14.86 0.00 -13.43
CA LYS A 223 -14.29 0.86 -14.48
C LYS A 223 -14.81 2.29 -14.40
N MET A 224 -13.87 3.23 -14.33
CA MET A 224 -14.14 4.64 -14.56
C MET A 224 -14.33 4.92 -16.07
N PRO A 225 -14.95 6.06 -16.46
CA PRO A 225 -15.02 6.48 -17.85
C PRO A 225 -13.64 6.54 -18.52
N GLU A 226 -13.59 6.29 -19.83
CA GLU A 226 -12.35 6.23 -20.60
C GLU A 226 -11.59 7.57 -20.51
N GLY A 227 -10.29 7.49 -20.19
CA GLY A 227 -9.42 8.64 -19.98
C GLY A 227 -9.32 9.14 -18.54
N GLN A 228 -10.20 8.71 -17.63
CA GLN A 228 -10.13 9.10 -16.21
C GLN A 228 -9.21 8.17 -15.41
N GLN A 229 -8.67 8.70 -14.30
CA GLN A 229 -7.97 7.90 -13.30
C GLN A 229 -8.91 6.86 -12.66
N ILE A 230 -8.35 5.73 -12.20
CA ILE A 230 -9.15 4.69 -11.50
C ILE A 230 -9.74 5.24 -10.19
N TRP A 231 -10.85 4.63 -9.72
CA TRP A 231 -11.64 5.19 -8.62
C TRP A 231 -10.81 5.40 -7.35
N ALA A 232 -9.98 4.43 -7.02
CA ALA A 232 -9.10 4.45 -5.86
C ALA A 232 -8.14 5.66 -5.86
N VAL A 233 -7.60 6.08 -7.02
CA VAL A 233 -6.65 7.23 -7.09
C VAL A 233 -7.35 8.50 -6.63
N GLN A 234 -8.55 8.70 -7.16
CA GLN A 234 -9.32 9.91 -6.92
C GLN A 234 -9.90 9.95 -5.50
N SER A 235 -10.33 8.79 -4.95
CA SER A 235 -10.84 8.72 -3.58
C SER A 235 -9.74 8.97 -2.53
N TYR A 236 -8.54 8.46 -2.80
CA TYR A 236 -7.34 8.73 -2.01
C TYR A 236 -6.93 10.21 -2.08
N ALA A 237 -6.88 10.81 -3.27
CA ALA A 237 -6.55 12.24 -3.44
C ALA A 237 -7.52 13.15 -2.66
N MET A 238 -8.83 12.86 -2.67
CA MET A 238 -9.82 13.57 -1.86
C MET A 238 -9.61 13.40 -0.35
N SER A 239 -9.30 12.18 0.08
CA SER A 239 -9.05 11.85 1.49
C SER A 239 -7.82 12.61 2.00
N ASN A 240 -6.71 12.53 1.27
CA ASN A 240 -5.48 13.27 1.56
C ASN A 240 -5.67 14.78 1.57
N MET A 241 -6.42 15.34 0.61
CA MET A 241 -6.68 16.77 0.61
C MET A 241 -7.40 17.19 1.90
N LEU A 242 -8.42 16.45 2.36
CA LEU A 242 -9.12 16.78 3.61
C LEU A 242 -8.18 16.79 4.81
N VAL A 243 -7.26 15.83 4.89
CA VAL A 243 -6.24 15.79 5.95
C VAL A 243 -5.25 16.97 5.81
N LYS A 244 -4.84 17.35 4.59
CA LYS A 244 -4.00 18.55 4.36
C LYS A 244 -4.68 19.86 4.76
N VAL A 245 -5.98 20.03 4.45
CA VAL A 245 -6.67 21.32 4.63
C VAL A 245 -7.40 21.48 5.97
N GLN A 246 -7.62 20.39 6.71
CA GLN A 246 -8.35 20.29 7.99
C GLN A 246 -9.78 20.86 7.97
N ASP A 247 -10.36 21.07 6.79
CA ASP A 247 -11.59 21.83 6.59
C ASP A 247 -12.32 21.37 5.32
N LEU A 248 -13.53 20.87 5.48
CA LEU A 248 -14.37 20.38 4.40
C LEU A 248 -14.72 21.46 3.38
N ASP A 249 -14.90 22.71 3.80
CA ASP A 249 -15.31 23.79 2.90
C ASP A 249 -14.14 24.24 2.00
N LYS A 250 -12.90 24.03 2.45
CA LYS A 250 -11.70 24.24 1.63
C LYS A 250 -11.55 23.23 0.49
N LEU A 251 -12.29 22.11 0.48
CA LEU A 251 -12.32 21.19 -0.67
C LEU A 251 -12.97 21.78 -1.93
N ALA A 252 -13.56 22.97 -1.84
CA ALA A 252 -14.11 23.75 -2.95
C ALA A 252 -15.06 22.94 -3.86
N ILE A 253 -15.96 22.17 -3.25
CA ILE A 253 -16.90 21.31 -3.98
C ILE A 253 -18.04 22.17 -4.53
N LYS A 254 -18.17 22.18 -5.85
CA LYS A 254 -19.16 22.95 -6.60
C LYS A 254 -20.53 22.28 -6.55
N SER A 255 -21.57 23.03 -6.91
CA SER A 255 -22.96 22.54 -6.98
C SER A 255 -23.22 21.45 -8.03
N ASP A 256 -22.31 21.27 -9.01
CA ASP A 256 -22.32 20.14 -9.96
C ASP A 256 -21.81 18.82 -9.33
N GLY A 257 -21.13 18.94 -8.19
CA GLY A 257 -20.59 17.88 -7.36
C GLY A 257 -19.12 17.53 -7.59
N TYR A 258 -18.38 18.34 -8.33
CA TYR A 258 -16.94 18.18 -8.54
C TYR A 258 -16.15 19.20 -7.70
N THR A 259 -14.93 18.87 -7.31
CA THR A 259 -13.94 19.83 -6.82
C THR A 259 -13.21 20.49 -8.01
N GLU A 260 -12.52 21.60 -7.77
CA GLU A 260 -11.63 22.26 -8.72
C GLU A 260 -10.20 22.43 -8.19
N ILE A 261 -9.90 21.94 -6.98
CA ILE A 261 -8.60 22.13 -6.31
C ILE A 261 -7.84 20.83 -6.01
N VAL A 262 -8.47 19.67 -6.20
CA VAL A 262 -7.82 18.36 -5.99
C VAL A 262 -7.46 17.79 -7.35
N ASP A 263 -6.17 17.88 -7.68
CA ASP A 263 -5.65 17.41 -8.96
C ASP A 263 -5.94 15.93 -9.19
N GLY A 264 -6.30 15.58 -10.43
CA GLY A 264 -6.64 14.21 -10.84
C GLY A 264 -8.03 13.71 -10.40
N VAL A 265 -8.80 14.48 -9.63
CA VAL A 265 -10.17 14.11 -9.24
C VAL A 265 -11.17 14.62 -10.27
N GLU A 266 -11.66 13.69 -11.09
CA GLU A 266 -12.63 13.93 -12.17
C GLU A 266 -13.98 13.23 -11.93
N MET A 267 -14.23 12.74 -10.72
CA MET A 267 -15.48 12.14 -10.28
C MET A 267 -16.32 13.08 -9.40
N LYS A 268 -17.59 12.73 -9.18
CA LYS A 268 -18.43 13.44 -8.22
C LYS A 268 -18.07 13.06 -6.78
N VAL A 269 -17.85 14.06 -5.94
CA VAL A 269 -17.36 13.94 -4.56
C VAL A 269 -18.39 14.36 -3.50
N ASN A 270 -19.66 14.59 -3.91
CA ASN A 270 -20.75 14.90 -2.97
C ASN A 270 -20.97 13.84 -1.90
N VAL A 271 -20.76 12.56 -2.26
CA VAL A 271 -20.90 11.44 -1.32
C VAL A 271 -19.80 11.50 -0.26
N PHE A 272 -18.54 11.69 -0.69
CA PHE A 272 -17.41 11.93 0.20
C PHE A 272 -17.66 13.10 1.17
N TYR A 273 -18.00 14.29 0.66
CA TYR A 273 -18.22 15.46 1.50
C TYR A 273 -19.31 15.22 2.55
N ARG A 274 -20.43 14.58 2.17
CA ARG A 274 -21.52 14.28 3.09
C ARG A 274 -21.08 13.31 4.19
N LEU A 275 -20.39 12.23 3.84
CA LEU A 275 -19.94 11.21 4.79
C LEU A 275 -18.79 11.71 5.68
N ALA A 276 -17.84 12.45 5.12
CA ALA A 276 -16.76 13.08 5.88
C ALA A 276 -17.30 14.19 6.82
N LYS A 277 -18.34 14.94 6.39
CA LYS A 277 -19.07 15.86 7.27
C LYS A 277 -19.76 15.13 8.42
N GLU A 278 -20.41 14.00 8.14
CA GLU A 278 -21.04 13.15 9.15
C GLU A 278 -20.00 12.62 10.15
N CYS A 279 -18.82 12.20 9.70
CA CYS A 279 -17.70 11.84 10.58
C CYS A 279 -17.18 13.01 11.44
N VAL A 280 -17.08 14.21 10.87
CA VAL A 280 -16.69 15.44 11.60
C VAL A 280 -17.73 15.82 12.65
N ASP A 281 -19.02 15.71 12.32
CA ASP A 281 -20.10 15.98 13.28
C ASP A 281 -20.18 14.87 14.34
N ASN A 282 -19.91 13.61 14.00
CA ASN A 282 -19.76 12.50 14.94
C ASN A 282 -18.58 12.72 15.90
N SER A 283 -17.44 13.21 15.41
CA SER A 283 -16.30 13.62 16.25
C SER A 283 -16.68 14.72 17.23
N LYS A 284 -17.38 15.78 16.79
CA LYS A 284 -17.84 16.88 17.68
C LYS A 284 -18.78 16.40 18.78
N ASN A 285 -19.59 15.38 18.49
CA ASN A 285 -20.54 14.78 19.42
C ASN A 285 -19.98 13.56 20.19
N ASN A 286 -18.71 13.19 19.97
CA ASN A 286 -18.04 12.02 20.54
C ASN A 286 -18.74 10.67 20.28
N ILE A 287 -19.30 10.51 19.07
CA ILE A 287 -19.97 9.29 18.60
C ILE A 287 -18.95 8.47 17.80
N THR A 288 -18.18 7.62 18.48
CA THR A 288 -17.16 6.79 17.82
C THR A 288 -17.77 5.66 16.99
N LYS A 289 -16.97 5.06 16.10
CA LYS A 289 -17.31 3.88 15.30
C LYS A 289 -17.78 2.68 16.15
N GLU A 290 -17.32 2.57 17.39
CA GLU A 290 -17.74 1.50 18.29
C GLU A 290 -19.14 1.77 18.86
N SER A 291 -19.44 3.02 19.25
CA SER A 291 -20.75 3.41 19.78
C SER A 291 -21.90 3.22 18.79
N THR A 292 -21.67 3.38 17.47
CA THR A 292 -22.71 3.16 16.45
C THR A 292 -23.02 1.68 16.21
N VAL A 293 -22.14 0.75 16.61
CA VAL A 293 -22.39 -0.69 16.51
C VAL A 293 -23.34 -1.16 17.63
N GLU A 294 -23.29 -0.54 18.82
CA GLU A 294 -24.17 -0.93 19.94
C GLU A 294 -25.65 -0.58 19.69
N GLU A 295 -25.97 0.63 19.20
CA GLU A 295 -27.36 1.05 18.97
C GLU A 295 -28.10 0.23 17.89
N THR A 296 -27.37 -0.43 16.98
CA THR A 296 -27.97 -1.28 15.93
C THR A 296 -28.45 -2.65 16.47
N SER A 297 -28.23 -2.95 17.76
CA SER A 297 -28.55 -4.26 18.37
C SER A 297 -29.85 -4.31 19.18
N THR A 298 -30.53 -3.17 19.39
CA THR A 298 -31.64 -3.06 20.37
C THR A 298 -32.93 -2.42 19.83
N ASP A 299 -33.40 -2.79 18.64
CA ASP A 299 -34.78 -2.45 18.24
C ASP A 299 -35.49 -3.51 17.36
N GLU A 300 -35.86 -4.63 17.97
CA GLU A 300 -37.09 -5.35 17.60
C GLU A 300 -37.92 -5.67 18.85
N SER A 301 -38.79 -4.75 19.26
CA SER A 301 -40.23 -5.02 19.45
C SER A 301 -40.98 -3.84 20.08
N PHE A 302 -41.66 -3.05 19.24
CA PHE A 302 -42.76 -2.20 19.71
C PHE A 302 -44.02 -2.41 18.86
N SER A 303 -44.95 -3.21 19.39
CA SER A 303 -46.32 -3.34 18.86
C SER A 303 -47.31 -2.74 19.86
N ASP A 304 -47.89 -1.59 19.51
CA ASP A 304 -48.93 -0.90 20.27
C ASP A 304 -50.34 -1.45 19.97
N SER A 305 -51.16 -1.65 21.01
CA SER A 305 -52.57 -1.19 21.08
C SER A 305 -53.26 -1.66 22.37
N GLY A 306 -54.05 -0.76 22.97
CA GLY A 306 -54.56 -0.86 24.34
C GLY A 306 -55.92 -1.54 24.59
N GLU A 307 -56.30 -1.51 25.88
CA GLU A 307 -57.59 -1.84 26.54
C GLU A 307 -58.11 -3.30 26.34
N ASN A 308 -58.41 -4.10 27.38
CA ASN A 308 -59.25 -3.82 28.55
C ASN A 308 -59.16 -4.97 29.60
N ALA A 309 -59.67 -4.76 30.83
CA ALA A 309 -59.69 -5.72 31.95
C ALA A 309 -60.72 -6.89 31.75
N PRO A 310 -60.78 -7.99 32.57
CA PRO A 310 -60.19 -8.17 33.91
C PRO A 310 -59.55 -9.55 34.26
N VAL A 311 -58.94 -9.63 35.45
CA VAL A 311 -58.51 -10.87 36.14
C VAL A 311 -59.74 -11.71 36.55
N PRO A 312 -59.70 -13.06 36.42
CA PRO A 312 -59.32 -13.95 37.53
C PRO A 312 -58.49 -15.19 37.04
N GLU A 313 -57.99 -16.16 37.81
CA GLU A 313 -58.00 -16.44 39.27
C GLU A 313 -56.74 -17.26 39.70
N ILE A 314 -56.76 -17.84 40.91
CA ILE A 314 -55.78 -18.77 41.53
C ILE A 314 -55.99 -20.25 41.14
N SER A 315 -54.91 -21.05 41.05
CA SER A 315 -54.85 -22.45 41.57
C SER A 315 -53.49 -23.15 41.34
N GLU A 316 -52.92 -23.64 42.45
CA GLU A 316 -52.37 -25.01 42.69
C GLU A 316 -51.42 -25.65 41.65
N VAL A 317 -50.13 -25.83 41.98
CA VAL A 317 -49.55 -26.99 42.69
C VAL A 317 -49.60 -28.30 41.90
N SER A 318 -48.41 -28.81 41.52
CA SER A 318 -48.11 -30.24 41.61
C SER A 318 -46.60 -30.47 41.77
N VAL A 319 -46.27 -31.46 42.61
CA VAL A 319 -44.91 -31.93 42.91
C VAL A 319 -44.85 -33.42 42.55
N ALA A 320 -43.81 -33.83 41.82
CA ALA A 320 -43.24 -35.18 41.72
C ALA A 320 -41.89 -35.02 40.99
N ASP A 321 -40.74 -35.43 41.54
CA ASP A 321 -40.22 -36.81 41.59
C ASP A 321 -39.93 -37.41 40.19
N GLU A 322 -38.81 -38.09 39.94
CA GLU A 322 -37.78 -38.61 40.85
C GLU A 322 -36.40 -38.76 40.13
N SER A 323 -35.31 -38.71 40.90
CA SER A 323 -33.97 -39.32 40.70
C SER A 323 -33.44 -39.71 39.29
N GLU A 324 -32.17 -39.35 39.03
CA GLU A 324 -31.07 -40.34 39.14
C GLU A 324 -29.72 -39.67 39.49
N VAL A 325 -28.80 -40.43 40.10
CA VAL A 325 -27.63 -39.93 40.85
C VAL A 325 -26.33 -40.61 40.42
N SER A 326 -25.26 -39.82 40.32
CA SER A 326 -23.85 -40.21 40.56
C SER A 326 -23.05 -38.91 40.77
N GLU A 327 -22.48 -38.58 41.95
CA GLU A 327 -21.33 -39.21 42.63
C GLU A 327 -20.16 -39.52 41.67
N ALA A 328 -18.89 -39.16 41.91
CA ALA A 328 -18.20 -38.28 42.88
C ALA A 328 -16.80 -37.94 42.23
N ALA A 329 -15.82 -37.21 42.77
CA ALA A 329 -15.57 -36.69 44.11
C ALA A 329 -14.62 -35.48 44.07
N GLU A 330 -14.71 -34.66 45.11
CA GLU A 330 -13.65 -33.97 45.87
C GLU A 330 -12.23 -33.81 45.28
N SER A 331 -11.74 -32.57 45.27
CA SER A 331 -10.59 -32.22 46.12
C SER A 331 -10.61 -30.74 46.50
N GLU A 332 -10.87 -30.45 47.78
CA GLU A 332 -10.55 -29.15 48.38
C GLU A 332 -9.03 -29.03 48.59
N ASN A 333 -8.52 -27.80 48.61
CA ASN A 333 -7.43 -27.46 49.52
C ASN A 333 -7.51 -25.96 49.84
N ASP A 334 -7.76 -25.68 51.11
CA ASP A 334 -7.95 -24.35 51.70
C ASP A 334 -6.62 -23.75 52.20
N LEU A 335 -6.72 -22.55 52.80
CA LEU A 335 -5.75 -21.85 53.66
C LEU A 335 -4.58 -21.09 53.00
N ASP A 336 -4.15 -19.92 53.52
CA ASP A 336 -4.82 -18.86 54.30
C ASP A 336 -3.91 -17.61 54.30
N SER A 337 -4.47 -16.45 54.66
CA SER A 337 -3.86 -15.28 55.33
C SER A 337 -2.36 -14.95 55.15
N GLU A 338 -2.05 -13.68 54.82
CA GLU A 338 -1.71 -12.69 55.87
C GLU A 338 -1.68 -11.24 55.37
N GLN A 339 -1.92 -10.30 56.30
CA GLN A 339 -1.92 -8.86 56.07
C GLN A 339 -0.55 -8.24 56.37
N SER A 340 -0.22 -7.09 55.75
CA SER A 340 0.49 -6.02 56.48
C SER A 340 0.34 -4.66 55.78
N MET A 341 -0.36 -3.73 56.43
CA MET A 341 -0.30 -2.30 56.11
C MET A 341 0.92 -1.66 56.81
N HIS A 342 1.58 -0.68 56.18
CA HIS A 342 2.21 0.42 56.93
C HIS A 342 2.32 1.70 56.11
N GLU A 343 1.48 2.69 56.42
CA GLU A 343 1.80 4.10 56.23
C GLU A 343 2.88 4.52 57.23
N SER A 344 3.72 5.49 56.87
CA SER A 344 3.80 6.75 57.62
C SER A 344 4.73 7.78 56.95
N GLN A 345 4.32 9.05 57.06
CA GLN A 345 4.98 10.22 56.49
C GLN A 345 6.10 10.76 57.39
N SER A 346 7.00 11.61 56.85
CA SER A 346 7.23 12.99 57.33
C SER A 346 8.38 13.69 56.58
N GLN A 347 8.06 14.82 55.93
CA GLN A 347 8.64 16.19 56.01
C GLN A 347 10.14 16.38 56.41
N THR A 348 10.86 17.45 56.02
CA THR A 348 10.45 18.87 55.88
C THR A 348 11.51 19.74 55.15
N GLU A 349 11.18 21.03 54.92
CA GLU A 349 12.04 22.21 54.57
C GLU A 349 12.48 22.40 53.10
N SER A 350 12.58 23.59 52.48
CA SER A 350 12.13 25.00 52.62
C SER A 350 12.94 25.77 51.52
N THR A 351 12.52 26.80 50.78
CA THR A 351 12.25 28.20 51.23
C THR A 351 11.89 29.11 50.03
N SER A 352 11.07 30.17 50.24
CA SER A 352 10.87 31.43 49.47
C SER A 352 10.47 31.37 47.96
N SER A 353 9.32 31.91 47.51
CA SER A 353 8.82 33.32 47.48
C SER A 353 9.50 34.17 46.38
N GLU A 354 8.81 34.79 45.42
CA GLU A 354 7.81 35.88 45.62
C GLU A 354 6.86 36.09 44.40
N THR A 355 5.83 36.93 44.56
CA THR A 355 4.75 37.23 43.58
C THR A 355 4.93 38.61 42.93
N THR A 356 4.53 38.83 41.67
CA THR A 356 3.90 40.09 41.16
C THR A 356 3.24 39.88 39.77
N THR A 357 2.32 40.79 39.43
CA THR A 357 1.25 40.75 38.42
C THR A 357 1.61 41.00 36.96
N VAL A 358 0.84 40.36 36.07
CA VAL A 358 0.21 40.86 34.82
C VAL A 358 0.83 42.11 34.15
N GLU A 359 1.32 41.92 32.93
CA GLU A 359 1.15 42.88 31.82
C GLU A 359 0.60 42.13 30.60
N MET A 360 -0.41 42.72 29.94
CA MET A 360 -0.81 42.36 28.59
C MET A 360 0.00 43.22 27.64
N ASP A 361 0.87 42.61 26.82
CA ASP A 361 1.48 43.32 25.68
C ASP A 361 0.87 42.81 24.36
N MET A 362 0.49 43.77 23.52
CA MET A 362 -0.12 43.58 22.21
C MET A 362 0.76 44.32 21.20
N GLY A 363 1.72 43.62 20.60
CA GLY A 363 2.59 44.23 19.59
C GLY A 363 3.62 43.27 19.01
N GLY A 364 3.35 42.71 17.83
CA GLY A 364 4.29 41.79 17.17
C GLY A 364 3.75 41.20 15.88
N VAL A 365 3.31 42.04 14.94
CA VAL A 365 3.02 41.59 13.57
C VAL A 365 4.35 41.36 12.87
N GLU A 366 4.85 40.13 12.85
CA GLU A 366 5.94 39.73 11.96
C GLU A 366 5.39 38.85 10.83
N ASP A 367 5.43 39.44 9.64
CA ASP A 367 4.87 38.91 8.39
C ASP A 367 5.76 37.78 7.85
N GLY A 368 5.60 36.60 8.46
CA GLY A 368 6.21 35.36 7.99
C GLY A 368 5.61 34.92 6.66
N VAL A 369 6.07 35.52 5.57
CA VAL A 369 5.74 35.10 4.20
C VAL A 369 6.24 33.67 3.98
N VAL A 370 5.36 32.70 4.22
CA VAL A 370 5.60 31.30 3.86
C VAL A 370 5.68 31.24 2.35
N VAL A 371 6.83 30.84 1.82
CA VAL A 371 7.05 30.72 0.37
C VAL A 371 6.14 29.60 -0.15
N PRO A 372 5.20 29.86 -1.08
CA PRO A 372 4.37 28.79 -1.62
C PRO A 372 5.22 27.94 -2.57
N GLY A 373 5.58 26.73 -2.12
CA GLY A 373 6.34 25.78 -2.94
C GLY A 373 7.46 25.07 -2.21
N GLU A 374 7.12 24.31 -1.17
CA GLU A 374 7.76 23.03 -0.83
C GLU A 374 6.78 22.32 0.12
N MET A 375 5.91 21.48 -0.44
CA MET A 375 4.99 20.63 0.34
C MET A 375 5.82 19.53 1.00
N GLY A 376 5.80 19.45 2.34
CA GLY A 376 6.13 18.23 3.04
C GLY A 376 4.98 17.24 2.88
N ASP A 377 5.09 16.30 1.94
CA ASP A 377 4.05 15.30 1.66
C ASP A 377 4.07 14.15 2.68
N ASN A 378 3.74 14.46 3.95
CA ASN A 378 3.71 13.49 5.06
C ASN A 378 2.30 13.01 5.42
N LEU A 379 1.48 12.70 4.40
CA LEU A 379 0.17 12.06 4.57
C LEU A 379 0.04 10.86 3.64
N ILE A 380 0.76 9.79 4.02
CA ILE A 380 0.67 8.40 3.56
C ILE A 380 0.78 8.16 2.04
N GLU A 381 1.55 8.98 1.32
CA GLU A 381 2.05 8.54 0.03
C GLU A 381 2.91 7.28 0.21
N SER A 382 2.93 6.40 -0.80
CA SER A 382 3.96 5.36 -0.81
C SER A 382 5.35 6.00 -0.87
N VAL A 383 6.38 5.22 -0.54
CA VAL A 383 7.79 5.66 -0.49
C VAL A 383 8.22 6.47 -1.74
N ASP A 384 7.58 6.24 -2.90
CA ASP A 384 7.94 6.82 -4.19
C ASP A 384 6.87 7.74 -4.81
N GLY A 385 5.95 8.28 -4.00
CA GLY A 385 4.86 9.13 -4.49
C GLY A 385 3.87 8.40 -5.42
N LEU A 386 3.86 7.06 -5.44
CA LEU A 386 2.75 6.33 -6.04
C LEU A 386 1.52 6.50 -5.14
N PRO A 387 0.34 6.80 -5.70
CA PRO A 387 -0.87 6.90 -4.90
C PRO A 387 -1.23 5.51 -4.36
N LEU A 388 -1.78 5.41 -3.15
CA LEU A 388 -2.08 4.11 -2.50
C LEU A 388 -2.97 3.19 -3.36
N SER A 389 -3.80 3.80 -4.19
CA SER A 389 -4.58 3.16 -5.26
C SER A 389 -3.81 2.42 -6.35
N GLU A 390 -2.55 2.77 -6.59
CA GLU A 390 -1.71 2.05 -7.54
C GLU A 390 -0.97 0.89 -6.85
N ILE A 391 -0.84 0.93 -5.53
CA ILE A 391 -0.29 -0.16 -4.72
C ILE A 391 -1.17 -1.41 -4.86
N ARG A 392 -0.53 -2.58 -4.84
CA ARG A 392 -1.15 -3.91 -4.98
C ARG A 392 -0.84 -4.85 -3.82
N THR A 393 0.24 -4.59 -3.08
CA THR A 393 0.62 -5.33 -1.87
C THR A 393 1.17 -4.36 -0.84
N GLN A 394 0.79 -4.53 0.42
CA GLN A 394 1.50 -3.92 1.56
C GLN A 394 2.38 -5.00 2.23
N ILE A 395 3.58 -4.63 2.62
CA ILE A 395 4.54 -5.47 3.35
C ILE A 395 4.92 -4.76 4.65
N LEU A 396 5.25 -5.46 5.73
CA LEU A 396 5.56 -4.82 7.02
C LEU A 396 6.87 -4.02 6.96
N GLY A 397 7.83 -4.45 6.16
CA GLY A 397 9.21 -3.97 6.28
C GLY A 397 9.94 -4.69 7.41
N VAL A 398 11.00 -4.09 7.94
CA VAL A 398 11.70 -4.53 9.16
C VAL A 398 12.12 -3.30 9.96
N ASP A 399 11.64 -3.16 11.20
CA ASP A 399 11.80 -1.94 12.03
C ASP A 399 13.27 -1.56 12.26
N THR A 400 14.12 -2.56 12.52
CA THR A 400 15.56 -2.36 12.71
C THR A 400 16.31 -1.91 11.44
N ALA A 401 15.63 -1.86 10.29
CA ALA A 401 16.18 -1.51 8.99
C ALA A 401 15.16 -0.75 8.12
N MET A 402 14.38 0.16 8.72
CA MET A 402 13.29 0.87 8.02
C MET A 402 13.77 1.64 6.77
N ALA A 403 14.87 2.39 6.84
CA ALA A 403 15.43 3.12 5.68
C ALA A 403 15.86 2.19 4.52
N PHE A 404 16.34 0.99 4.83
CA PHE A 404 16.62 -0.03 3.82
C PHE A 404 15.32 -0.64 3.25
N SER A 405 14.29 -0.80 4.10
CA SER A 405 12.96 -1.24 3.69
C SER A 405 12.32 -0.26 2.70
N ASP A 406 12.39 1.04 3.00
CA ASP A 406 12.00 2.12 2.09
C ASP A 406 12.77 2.00 0.76
N THR A 407 14.11 1.96 0.82
CA THR A 407 14.97 1.93 -0.38
C THR A 407 14.73 0.70 -1.27
N LEU A 408 14.45 -0.47 -0.70
CA LEU A 408 14.15 -1.68 -1.47
C LEU A 408 12.75 -1.62 -2.09
N VAL A 409 11.76 -1.08 -1.37
CA VAL A 409 10.42 -0.77 -1.93
C VAL A 409 10.55 0.22 -3.10
N SER A 410 11.39 1.26 -2.96
CA SER A 410 11.69 2.19 -4.05
C SER A 410 12.27 1.52 -5.29
N ALA A 411 13.15 0.54 -5.11
CA ALA A 411 13.71 -0.22 -6.23
C ALA A 411 12.61 -1.04 -6.94
N VAL A 412 11.71 -1.69 -6.18
CA VAL A 412 10.59 -2.49 -6.73
C VAL A 412 9.60 -1.60 -7.49
N ASN A 413 9.24 -0.47 -6.92
CA ASN A 413 8.30 0.47 -7.52
C ASN A 413 8.89 1.17 -8.74
N THR A 414 10.19 1.44 -8.75
CA THR A 414 10.91 1.94 -9.94
C THR A 414 10.93 0.90 -11.06
N ALA A 415 11.14 -0.40 -10.75
CA ALA A 415 11.03 -1.47 -11.74
C ALA A 415 9.62 -1.53 -12.35
N TYR A 416 8.58 -1.49 -11.52
CA TYR A 416 7.18 -1.44 -11.96
C TYR A 416 6.89 -0.23 -12.86
N LYS A 417 7.25 0.98 -12.42
CA LYS A 417 7.08 2.24 -13.18
C LYS A 417 7.74 2.13 -14.57
N TYR A 418 8.96 1.62 -14.65
CA TYR A 418 9.66 1.43 -15.92
C TYR A 418 8.96 0.40 -16.83
N MET A 419 8.57 -0.75 -16.28
CA MET A 419 7.88 -1.81 -17.02
C MET A 419 6.56 -1.30 -17.63
N ARG A 420 5.77 -0.57 -16.84
CA ARG A 420 4.48 0.04 -17.23
C ARG A 420 4.61 1.09 -18.33
N ASP A 421 5.69 1.87 -18.31
CA ASP A 421 5.82 3.04 -19.20
C ASP A 421 6.60 2.75 -20.50
N TYR A 422 7.45 1.71 -20.53
CA TYR A 422 8.41 1.48 -21.63
C TYR A 422 8.43 0.06 -22.23
N VAL A 423 7.85 -0.95 -21.56
CA VAL A 423 8.03 -2.37 -21.91
C VAL A 423 6.71 -3.06 -22.26
N LEU A 424 5.66 -2.84 -21.45
CA LEU A 424 4.33 -3.43 -21.58
C LEU A 424 3.31 -2.44 -22.19
#